data_AF-A0A7S1WIN4-F1
#
_entry.id   AF-A0A7S1WIN4-F1
#
_cell.length_a   1.000
_cell.length_b   1.000
_cell.length_c   1.000
_cell.angle_alpha   90.00
_cell.angle_beta   90.00
_cell.angle_gamma   90.00
#
_symmetry.space_group_name_H-M   'P 1'
#
loop_
_entity.id
_entity.type
_entity.pdbx_description
1 polymer ?
#
loop_
_entity_poly.entity_id
_entity_poly.type
_entity_poly.pdbx_seq_one_letter_code
_entity_poly.pdbx_strand_id
1 'polypeptide(L)'
;TGEVLFGLTATWCAAGVNWPIMSEIVPAESRSAIIAWDTAIEGASGAFMGNFAVTHLASDVFGYRFDDKSMKTASPKNAHALGEALVWTTVVPFLFCFAFYSLLHW
;
A
#
# COMPACT_ATOMS: atom_id res chain seq x y z
N THR A 1 9.35 -15.76 5.00
CA THR A 1 10.53 -15.17 4.32
C THR A 1 10.15 -14.04 3.36
N GLY A 2 9.10 -14.19 2.54
CA GLY A 2 8.68 -13.13 1.60
C GLY A 2 8.20 -11.83 2.25
N GLU A 3 7.50 -11.89 3.38
CA GLU A 3 6.98 -10.70 4.09
C GLU A 3 8.09 -9.78 4.61
N VAL A 4 9.20 -10.36 5.11
CA VAL A 4 10.35 -9.59 5.59
C VAL A 4 11.04 -8.89 4.44
N LEU A 5 11.23 -9.59 3.32
CA LEU A 5 11.82 -9.00 2.11
C LEU A 5 10.94 -7.86 1.58
N PHE A 6 9.63 -8.10 1.49
CA PHE A 6 8.66 -7.10 1.06
C PHE A 6 8.71 -5.86 1.96
N GLY A 7 8.67 -6.03 3.29
CA GLY A 7 8.75 -4.93 4.25
C GLY A 7 10.05 -4.12 4.14
N LEU A 8 11.19 -4.78 3.92
CA LEU A 8 12.48 -4.10 3.72
C LEU A 8 12.52 -3.30 2.41
N THR A 9 11.97 -3.85 1.33
CA THR A 9 11.94 -3.18 0.02
C THR A 9 10.86 -2.11 -0.12
N ALA A 10 9.82 -2.16 0.71
CA ALA A 10 8.68 -1.26 0.64
C ALA A 10 8.88 0.03 1.45
N THR A 11 9.58 -0.06 2.58
CA THR A 11 9.56 1.00 3.61
C THR A 11 10.67 2.06 3.46
N TRP A 12 11.67 1.81 2.62
CA TRP A 12 12.83 2.70 2.51
C TRP A 12 12.52 4.03 1.83
N CYS A 13 11.46 4.12 1.01
CA CYS A 13 11.11 5.31 0.25
C CYS A 13 10.87 6.54 1.14
N ALA A 14 10.13 6.34 2.25
CA ALA A 14 9.81 7.43 3.17
C ALA A 14 11.07 7.99 3.85
N ALA A 15 11.88 7.13 4.46
CA ALA A 15 13.07 7.53 5.20
C ALA A 15 14.25 7.95 4.30
N GLY A 16 14.38 7.33 3.12
CA GLY A 16 15.51 7.53 2.21
C GLY A 16 15.34 8.72 1.25
N VAL A 17 14.10 9.09 0.91
CA VAL A 17 13.82 10.10 -0.12
C VAL A 17 12.85 11.17 0.38
N ASN A 18 11.64 10.78 0.82
CA ASN A 18 10.57 11.74 1.10
C ASN A 18 10.90 12.66 2.28
N TRP A 19 11.27 12.10 3.44
CA TRP A 19 11.54 12.90 4.64
C TRP A 19 12.77 13.80 4.51
N PRO A 20 13.91 13.37 3.92
CA PRO A 20 15.02 14.27 3.62
C PRO A 20 14.62 15.47 2.76
N ILE A 21 13.93 15.25 1.64
CA ILE A 21 13.47 16.34 0.75
C ILE A 21 12.55 17.30 1.51
N MET A 22 11.59 16.77 2.28
CA MET A 22 10.72 17.60 3.11
C MET A 22 11.49 18.39 4.16
N SER A 23 12.55 17.84 4.74
CA SER A 23 13.36 18.54 5.73
C SER A 23 14.13 19.72 5.14
N GLU A 24 14.49 19.67 3.86
CA GLU A 24 15.20 20.75 3.16
C GLU A 24 14.27 21.91 2.81
N ILE A 25 13.04 21.63 2.38
CA ILE A 25 12.08 22.67 1.95
C ILE A 25 11.35 23.34 3.14
N VAL A 26 11.26 22.66 4.29
CA VAL A 26 10.46 23.08 5.44
C VAL A 26 11.32 23.76 6.51
N PRO A 27 10.87 24.90 7.09
CA PRO A 27 11.51 25.53 8.23
C PRO A 27 11.62 24.59 9.44
N ALA A 28 12.73 24.68 10.17
CA ALA A 28 13.07 23.73 11.24
C ALA A 28 11.96 23.56 12.30
N GLU A 29 11.21 24.63 12.60
CA GLU A 29 10.15 24.59 13.61
C GLU A 29 8.94 23.74 13.20
N SER A 30 8.75 23.47 11.90
CA SER A 30 7.55 22.82 11.36
C SER A 30 7.79 21.43 10.76
N ARG A 31 9.05 20.98 10.67
CA ARG A 31 9.42 19.68 10.06
C ARG A 31 8.69 18.50 10.67
N SER A 32 8.69 18.39 12.00
CA SER A 32 8.04 17.29 12.70
C SER A 32 6.53 17.27 12.48
N ALA A 33 5.90 18.46 12.40
CA ALA A 33 4.46 18.55 12.16
C ALA A 33 4.11 18.08 10.74
N ILE A 34 4.89 18.46 9.72
CA ILE A 34 4.60 18.08 8.34
C ILE A 34 4.86 16.58 8.12
N ILE A 35 5.93 16.03 8.68
CA ILE A 35 6.19 14.57 8.63
C ILE A 35 5.07 13.78 9.36
N ALA A 36 4.58 14.30 10.49
CA ALA A 36 3.45 13.68 11.19
C ALA A 36 2.15 13.71 10.36
N TRP A 37 1.88 14.84 9.69
CA TRP A 37 0.75 14.96 8.77
C TRP A 37 0.84 14.01 7.59
N ASP A 38 2.01 13.93 6.95
CA ASP A 38 2.30 13.00 5.86
C ASP A 38 2.01 11.55 6.28
N THR A 39 2.60 11.13 7.41
CA THR A 39 2.39 9.78 7.97
C THR A 39 0.91 9.51 8.29
N ALA A 40 0.19 10.50 8.83
CA ALA A 40 -1.22 10.36 9.18
C ALA A 40 -2.11 10.23 7.94
N ILE A 41 -1.85 11.04 6.90
CA ILE A 41 -2.60 11.00 5.64
C ILE A 41 -2.32 9.71 4.89
N GLU A 42 -1.06 9.28 4.81
CA GLU A 42 -0.68 8.02 4.19
C GLU A 42 -1.36 6.83 4.90
N GLY A 43 -1.29 6.79 6.23
CA GLY A 43 -1.93 5.75 7.03
C GLY A 43 -3.45 5.72 6.88
N ALA A 44 -4.11 6.89 6.93
CA ALA A 44 -5.56 6.99 6.74
C ALA A 44 -5.99 6.56 5.34
N SER A 45 -5.24 6.99 4.31
CA SER A 45 -5.49 6.63 2.92
C SER A 45 -5.28 5.14 2.68
N GLY A 46 -4.21 4.56 3.24
CA GLY A 46 -3.95 3.12 3.17
C GLY A 46 -5.04 2.29 3.84
N ALA A 47 -5.51 2.70 5.01
CA ALA A 47 -6.58 2.01 5.72
C ALA A 47 -7.93 2.06 4.99
N PHE A 48 -8.24 3.19 4.36
CA PHE A 48 -9.51 3.36 3.64
C PHE A 48 -9.45 2.77 2.23
N MET A 49 -8.53 3.27 1.40
CA MET A 49 -8.43 2.91 -0.01
C MET A 49 -7.89 1.50 -0.19
N GLY A 50 -6.93 1.06 0.64
CA GLY A 50 -6.38 -0.30 0.55
C GLY A 50 -7.43 -1.36 0.81
N ASN A 51 -8.20 -1.22 1.90
CA ASN A 51 -9.28 -2.16 2.22
C ASN A 51 -10.40 -2.13 1.16
N PHE A 52 -10.78 -0.94 0.69
CA PHE A 52 -11.78 -0.80 -0.35
C PHE A 52 -11.33 -1.46 -1.67
N ALA A 53 -10.11 -1.18 -2.12
CA ALA A 53 -9.57 -1.71 -3.36
C ALA A 53 -9.44 -3.23 -3.32
N VAL A 54 -8.85 -3.81 -2.25
CA VAL A 54 -8.72 -5.27 -2.11
C VAL A 54 -10.11 -5.93 -2.11
N THR A 55 -11.07 -5.37 -1.37
CA THR A 55 -12.41 -5.95 -1.26
C THR A 55 -13.16 -5.92 -2.60
N HIS A 56 -13.08 -4.79 -3.31
CA HIS A 56 -13.68 -4.64 -4.63
C HIS A 56 -13.03 -5.57 -5.66
N LEU A 57 -11.69 -5.61 -5.72
CA LEU A 57 -10.98 -6.45 -6.67
C LEU A 57 -11.23 -7.94 -6.39
N ALA A 58 -11.21 -8.35 -5.12
CA ALA A 58 -11.50 -9.73 -4.74
C ALA A 58 -12.92 -10.14 -5.15
N SER A 59 -13.93 -9.32 -4.84
CA SER A 59 -15.34 -9.67 -5.02
C SER A 59 -15.80 -9.55 -6.47
N ASP A 60 -15.55 -8.40 -7.09
CA ASP A 60 -16.14 -8.03 -8.38
C ASP A 60 -15.29 -8.48 -9.57
N VAL A 61 -13.97 -8.64 -9.39
CA VAL A 61 -13.04 -9.02 -10.48
C VAL A 61 -12.63 -10.49 -10.37
N PHE A 62 -12.18 -10.94 -9.20
CA PHE A 62 -11.68 -12.30 -9.00
C PHE A 62 -12.76 -13.30 -8.52
N GLY A 63 -14.00 -12.83 -8.30
CA GLY A 63 -15.15 -13.69 -8.01
C GLY A 63 -15.14 -14.27 -6.60
N TYR A 64 -14.58 -13.56 -5.63
CA TYR A 64 -14.63 -13.94 -4.22
C TYR A 64 -16.08 -14.02 -3.73
N ARG A 65 -16.47 -15.18 -3.19
CA ARG A 65 -17.84 -15.43 -2.70
C ARG A 65 -17.89 -15.45 -1.18
N PHE A 66 -18.66 -14.53 -0.61
CA PHE A 66 -19.05 -14.51 0.80
C PHE A 66 -20.19 -15.52 1.06
N ASP A 67 -19.93 -16.82 0.88
CA ASP A 67 -20.92 -17.85 1.25
C ASP A 67 -20.67 -18.31 2.70
N ASP A 68 -21.71 -18.31 3.54
CA ASP A 68 -21.70 -18.73 4.94
C ASP A 68 -21.14 -20.15 5.14
N LYS A 69 -21.26 -21.02 4.11
CA LYS A 69 -20.69 -22.37 4.15
C LYS A 69 -19.18 -22.40 3.90
N SER A 70 -18.64 -21.44 3.14
CA SER A 70 -17.19 -21.33 2.87
C SER A 70 -16.40 -20.75 4.04
N MET A 71 -17.07 -20.09 4.99
CA MET A 71 -16.41 -19.58 6.19
C MET A 71 -15.98 -20.72 7.13
N LYS A 72 -16.58 -21.92 7.00
CA LYS A 72 -16.21 -23.12 7.74
C LYS A 72 -15.15 -23.98 7.04
N THR A 73 -14.94 -23.80 5.74
CA THR A 73 -13.93 -24.51 4.94
C THR A 73 -13.23 -23.54 4.01
N ALA A 74 -11.96 -23.22 4.30
CA ALA A 74 -11.13 -22.37 3.46
C ALA A 74 -11.15 -22.85 2.01
N SER A 75 -11.92 -22.17 1.16
CA SER A 75 -12.02 -22.50 -0.26
C SER A 75 -10.72 -22.07 -0.94
N PRO A 76 -9.95 -22.99 -1.55
CA PRO A 76 -8.71 -22.64 -2.23
C PRO A 76 -8.93 -21.62 -3.35
N LYS A 77 -10.14 -21.58 -3.94
CA LYS A 77 -10.52 -20.57 -4.94
C LYS A 77 -10.64 -19.17 -4.34
N ASN A 78 -11.26 -19.04 -3.16
CA ASN A 78 -11.37 -17.75 -2.48
C ASN A 78 -10.00 -17.26 -1.99
N ALA A 79 -9.15 -18.16 -1.51
CA ALA A 79 -7.78 -17.84 -1.12
C ALA A 79 -6.95 -17.32 -2.31
N HIS A 80 -7.10 -17.94 -3.48
CA HIS A 80 -6.43 -17.48 -4.69
C HIS A 80 -6.95 -16.11 -5.17
N ALA A 81 -8.27 -15.92 -5.22
CA ALA A 81 -8.89 -14.66 -5.61
C ALA A 81 -8.48 -13.49 -4.70
N LEU A 82 -8.43 -13.72 -3.38
CA LEU A 82 -7.97 -12.72 -2.42
C LEU A 82 -6.46 -12.45 -2.55
N GLY A 83 -5.67 -13.49 -2.82
CA GLY A 83 -4.23 -13.36 -3.08
C GLY A 83 -3.93 -12.50 -4.30
N GLU A 84 -4.61 -12.74 -5.43
CA GLU A 84 -4.46 -11.92 -6.63
C GLU A 84 -4.91 -10.48 -6.39
N ALA A 85 -6.03 -10.28 -5.68
CA ALA A 85 -6.49 -8.95 -5.30
C ALA A 85 -5.44 -8.17 -4.48
N LEU A 86 -4.80 -8.83 -3.51
CA LEU A 86 -3.78 -8.21 -2.67
C LEU A 86 -2.50 -7.87 -3.44
N VAL A 87 -2.08 -8.75 -4.35
CA VAL A 87 -0.92 -8.51 -5.23
C VAL A 87 -1.16 -7.29 -6.12
N TRP A 88 -2.30 -7.22 -6.81
CA TRP A 88 -2.62 -6.09 -7.68
C TRP A 88 -2.77 -4.78 -6.93
N THR A 89 -3.39 -4.80 -5.76
CA THR A 89 -3.53 -3.60 -4.90
C THR A 89 -2.19 -3.08 -4.39
N THR A 90 -1.17 -3.94 -4.34
CA THR A 90 0.18 -3.56 -3.91
C THR A 90 1.05 -3.13 -5.08
N VAL A 91 1.12 -3.94 -6.15
CA VAL A 91 2.02 -3.71 -7.29
C VAL A 91 1.69 -2.41 -8.02
N VAL A 92 0.40 -2.11 -8.18
CA VAL A 92 -0.04 -0.92 -8.93
C VAL A 92 0.44 0.39 -8.29
N PRO A 93 0.19 0.68 -7.00
CA PRO A 93 0.77 1.84 -6.33
C PRO A 93 2.30 1.88 -6.39
N PHE A 94 2.97 0.75 -6.22
CA PHE A 94 4.44 0.68 -6.31
C PHE A 94 4.97 1.09 -7.68
N LEU A 95 4.31 0.67 -8.77
CA LEU A 95 4.67 1.09 -10.13
C LEU A 95 4.47 2.59 -10.35
N PHE A 96 3.38 3.15 -9.82
CA PHE A 96 3.15 4.60 -9.86
C PHE A 96 4.24 5.36 -9.09
N CYS A 97 4.56 4.94 -7.86
CA CYS A 97 5.65 5.54 -7.09
C CYS A 97 6.99 5.46 -7.81
N PHE A 98 7.32 4.30 -8.38
CA PHE A 98 8.54 4.11 -9.16
C PHE A 98 8.60 5.06 -10.36
N ALA A 99 7.48 5.23 -11.08
CA ALA A 99 7.40 6.15 -12.21
C ALA A 99 7.62 7.62 -11.78
N PHE A 100 6.96 8.06 -10.70
CA PHE A 100 7.11 9.43 -10.19
C PHE A 100 8.52 9.71 -9.68
N TYR A 101 9.14 8.79 -8.94
CA TYR A 101 10.53 8.96 -8.51
C TYR A 101 11.49 8.95 -9.69
N SER A 102 11.28 8.08 -10.68
CA SER A 102 12.11 8.07 -11.89
C SER A 102 12.03 9.40 -12.65
N LEU A 103 10.84 10.03 -12.71
CA LEU A 103 10.66 11.35 -13.31
C LEU A 103 11.27 12.49 -12.48
N LEU A 104 11.35 12.36 -11.16
CA LEU A 104 11.98 13.38 -10.29
C LEU A 104 13.51 13.42 -10.47
N HIS A 105 14.12 12.27 -10.77
CA HIS A 105 15.56 12.13 -10.98
C HIS A 105 16.04 12.52 -12.39
N TRP A 106 15.13 12.91 -13.28
CA TRP A 106 15.40 13.31 -14.66
C TRP A 106 15.15 14.80 -14.88
#